data_AF-A0A2G5VKM7-F1
#
_entry.id   AF-A0A2G5VKM7-F1
#
_cell.length_a   1.000
_cell.length_b   1.000
_cell.length_c   1.000
_cell.angle_alpha   90.00
_cell.angle_beta   90.00
_cell.angle_gamma   90.00
#
_symmetry.space_group_name_H-M   'P 1'
#
loop_
_entity.id
_entity.type
_entity.pdbx_description
1 polymer ?
#
loop_
_entity_poly.entity_id
_entity_poly.type
_entity_poly.pdbx_seq_one_letter_code
_entity_poly.pdbx_strand_id
1 'polypeptide(L)'
;MLKLTILLLVLAVSSRCSDSCEPLHAQAHGINLVCCSLNHSLTPSCEFSALCHEQCSCFLTITRDFDCQLKQIESGKYKPYQWLDHQPNASPLSCRQPNLPNSNSPYTIVVENSNGSLTKEFLLGSCSQNVTSITFQHYHPIYDSIDFGECFPNLGSFQVVLLHRTRANFHTSLRNLKYLRVLSLVNVDFEFWLQASPFASTITYIHIENSSITELPKWISTSKSLSTVYLKGTSITSLSPIAQLPAVKSLKLSHNRIENLHRLLFVSPLLIHVDLSYNLITSFASHTFSKCVDLRVLDLTGNPIKMLPYKPFAKNIRLKWLKLSRTNISVCFSFFNFPTSNTTLSPDHFYGLASLKTLSLSRMPIQTISPYSFVPLKSLRYLDMDSCNLTRIPQAVTANCHLARLNLANNMLHKSSSMPPEVMAMLSGLSQLKIDGNPLMEFPASFLLISRENFRLLRHLLHSTMTLPVWLREPCAPYYWSMHLANRTSNLKSFVNQYDEKRMLKSGLGYCREQYDWMLEQMEVYRELEKNSGQFSKTTT
;
A
#
# COMPACT_ATOMS: atom_id res chain seq x y z
N MET A 1 -52.19 2.44 24.52
CA MET A 1 -52.88 2.10 25.79
C MET A 1 -51.98 2.55 26.94
N LEU A 2 -52.42 3.61 27.65
CA LEU A 2 -52.03 4.14 28.99
C LEU A 2 -50.52 4.32 29.29
N LYS A 3 -49.93 5.52 29.49
CA LYS A 3 -50.20 6.70 30.37
C LYS A 3 -50.38 6.38 31.87
N LEU A 4 -49.42 6.80 32.71
CA LEU A 4 -49.55 7.72 33.89
C LEU A 4 -48.20 7.73 34.67
N THR A 5 -47.36 8.77 34.64
CA THR A 5 -47.30 9.99 35.51
C THR A 5 -47.43 9.76 37.01
N ILE A 6 -46.33 10.03 37.74
CA ILE A 6 -46.33 10.66 39.07
C ILE A 6 -45.29 11.80 39.05
N LEU A 7 -45.74 13.00 39.40
CA LEU A 7 -44.98 14.23 39.62
C LEU A 7 -45.52 14.87 40.92
N LEU A 8 -44.70 15.72 41.57
CA LEU A 8 -44.93 16.65 42.71
C LEU A 8 -44.35 16.13 44.04
N LEU A 9 -43.63 16.89 44.91
CA LEU A 9 -43.10 18.27 45.01
C LEU A 9 -42.12 18.23 46.23
N VAL A 10 -40.83 18.55 46.13
CA VAL A 10 -40.15 19.85 46.41
C VAL A 10 -39.87 20.20 47.89
N LEU A 11 -38.55 20.26 48.21
CA LEU A 11 -37.74 21.23 49.02
C LEU A 11 -36.65 20.47 49.82
N ALA A 12 -35.35 20.79 49.86
CA ALA A 12 -34.45 21.66 49.12
C ALA A 12 -33.03 21.35 49.64
N VAL A 13 -32.04 20.97 48.80
CA VAL A 13 -30.60 21.26 49.01
C VAL A 13 -29.90 21.21 47.64
N SER A 14 -29.20 22.30 47.35
CA SER A 14 -28.19 22.58 46.31
C SER A 14 -27.56 21.43 45.51
N SER A 15 -27.68 21.47 44.18
CA SER A 15 -26.58 21.81 43.26
C SER A 15 -27.04 21.66 41.80
N ARG A 16 -27.09 22.79 41.10
CA ARG A 16 -27.11 22.81 39.64
C ARG A 16 -25.67 22.61 39.17
N CYS A 17 -25.37 21.51 38.50
CA CYS A 17 -24.29 21.49 37.50
C CYS A 17 -24.84 20.81 36.25
N SER A 18 -25.09 21.64 35.24
CA SER A 18 -25.21 21.24 33.85
C SER A 18 -23.81 20.90 33.34
N ASP A 19 -23.44 19.62 33.35
CA ASP A 19 -22.10 19.16 32.95
C ASP A 19 -21.98 19.04 31.43
N SER A 20 -22.05 20.18 30.73
CA SER A 20 -21.61 20.32 29.34
C SER A 20 -20.22 20.96 29.33
N CYS A 21 -19.16 20.16 29.14
CA CYS A 21 -17.79 20.66 29.00
C CYS A 21 -17.49 21.10 27.56
N GLU A 22 -17.01 22.34 27.41
CA GLU A 22 -16.61 22.95 26.13
C GLU A 22 -15.18 22.57 25.72
N PRO A 23 -14.89 22.45 24.40
CA PRO A 23 -13.53 22.27 23.90
C PRO A 23 -12.70 23.54 24.13
N LEU A 24 -11.42 23.35 24.43
CA LEU A 24 -10.42 24.41 24.33
C LEU A 24 -10.14 24.68 22.86
N HIS A 25 -10.78 25.70 22.34
CA HIS A 25 -10.65 26.18 20.97
C HIS A 25 -10.42 27.69 21.05
N ALA A 26 -9.18 28.12 21.22
CA ALA A 26 -8.88 29.50 20.84
C ALA A 26 -8.56 29.51 19.34
N GLN A 27 -9.57 29.82 18.52
CA GLN A 27 -9.32 30.33 17.18
C GLN A 27 -8.86 31.78 17.30
N ALA A 28 -7.59 31.97 17.64
CA ALA A 28 -6.93 33.25 17.40
C ALA A 28 -6.71 33.40 15.88
N HIS A 29 -6.58 34.62 15.34
CA HIS A 29 -6.28 34.78 13.91
C HIS A 29 -4.94 34.11 13.58
N GLY A 30 -4.99 32.85 13.15
CA GLY A 30 -3.81 32.08 12.75
C GLY A 30 -3.29 31.05 13.72
N ILE A 31 -3.88 30.88 14.90
CA ILE A 31 -3.53 29.79 15.82
C ILE A 31 -4.78 29.04 16.20
N ASN A 32 -4.67 27.72 16.20
CA ASN A 32 -5.63 26.81 16.80
C ASN A 32 -4.89 25.88 17.77
N LEU A 33 -5.32 25.80 19.03
CA LEU A 33 -4.79 24.85 20.01
C LEU A 33 -5.90 23.92 20.42
N VAL A 34 -5.61 22.61 20.43
CA VAL A 34 -6.52 21.56 20.89
C VAL A 34 -5.73 20.65 21.83
N CYS A 35 -6.17 20.50 23.06
CA CYS A 35 -5.57 19.56 24.01
C CYS A 35 -6.56 18.43 24.32
N CYS A 36 -6.12 17.18 24.20
CA CYS A 36 -6.95 15.99 24.49
C CYS A 36 -6.24 15.12 25.55
N SER A 37 -7.03 14.37 26.34
CA SER A 37 -6.49 13.40 27.31
C SER A 37 -5.86 12.19 26.60
N LEU A 38 -4.88 11.56 27.23
CA LEU A 38 -4.05 10.49 26.63
C LEU A 38 -4.83 9.26 26.09
N ASN A 39 -6.11 9.09 26.46
CA ASN A 39 -6.91 7.93 26.07
C ASN A 39 -7.62 8.06 24.71
N HIS A 40 -7.48 9.19 24.00
CA HIS A 40 -8.11 9.41 22.70
C HIS A 40 -7.11 9.70 21.58
N SER A 41 -7.43 9.22 20.37
CA SER A 41 -6.64 9.50 19.17
C SER A 41 -6.84 10.96 18.74
N LEU A 42 -5.76 11.75 18.80
CA LEU A 42 -5.76 13.15 18.32
C LEU A 42 -6.13 13.21 16.84
N THR A 43 -7.29 13.79 16.55
CA THR A 43 -7.70 14.21 15.21
C THR A 43 -8.02 15.70 15.25
N PRO A 44 -7.93 16.43 14.10
CA PRO A 44 -8.35 17.84 14.01
C PRO A 44 -9.83 18.07 14.37
N SER A 45 -10.61 17.00 14.55
CA SER A 45 -12.02 16.94 14.90
C SER A 45 -12.26 16.45 16.34
N CYS A 46 -11.33 16.68 17.28
CA CYS A 46 -11.50 16.27 18.69
C CYS A 46 -12.74 16.99 19.28
N GLU A 47 -13.88 16.29 19.33
CA GLU A 47 -15.10 16.67 20.05
C GLU A 47 -14.99 16.10 21.48
N PHE A 48 -15.10 16.97 22.51
CA PHE A 48 -15.18 16.67 23.97
C PHE A 48 -13.87 16.21 24.66
N SER A 49 -13.58 16.41 25.95
CA SER A 49 -14.18 17.09 27.12
C SER A 49 -13.12 17.17 28.25
N ALA A 50 -13.26 18.16 29.13
CA ALA A 50 -12.61 18.35 30.44
C ALA A 50 -11.20 18.97 30.48
N LEU A 51 -11.08 19.99 31.35
CA LEU A 51 -9.82 20.60 31.77
C LEU A 51 -8.84 19.51 32.19
N CYS A 52 -7.66 19.50 31.56
CA CYS A 52 -6.69 18.47 31.83
C CYS A 52 -5.99 18.70 33.16
N HIS A 53 -6.42 17.99 34.20
CA HIS A 53 -5.85 18.16 35.53
C HIS A 53 -4.52 17.41 35.74
N GLU A 54 -4.16 16.39 34.93
CA GLU A 54 -2.92 15.62 35.17
C GLU A 54 -2.08 15.23 33.94
N GLN A 55 -2.63 14.62 32.88
CA GLN A 55 -1.84 14.20 31.70
C GLN A 55 -2.57 14.39 30.36
N CYS A 56 -2.13 15.36 29.55
CA CYS A 56 -2.67 15.63 28.22
C CYS A 56 -1.60 15.75 27.15
N SER A 57 -2.02 15.57 25.91
CA SER A 57 -1.26 15.92 24.71
C SER A 57 -1.94 17.07 24.00
N CYS A 58 -1.15 18.06 23.62
CA CYS A 58 -1.64 19.27 22.99
C CYS A 58 -1.20 19.34 21.53
N PHE A 59 -2.11 19.74 20.66
CA PHE A 59 -1.93 19.92 19.23
C PHE A 59 -2.16 21.39 18.88
N LEU A 60 -1.10 22.05 18.44
CA LEU A 60 -1.09 23.46 18.09
C LEU A 60 -0.90 23.58 16.57
N THR A 61 -1.84 24.22 15.89
CA THR A 61 -1.77 24.50 14.45
C THR A 61 -1.66 26.00 14.22
N ILE A 62 -0.69 26.40 13.40
CA ILE A 62 -0.43 27.78 13.00
C ILE A 62 -0.82 27.92 11.52
N THR A 63 -1.93 28.60 11.24
CA THR A 63 -2.57 28.65 9.91
C THR A 63 -2.32 29.95 9.12
N ARG A 64 -1.90 31.03 9.78
CA ARG A 64 -1.45 32.31 9.20
C ARG A 64 -0.46 32.95 10.15
N ASP A 65 0.29 33.97 9.70
CA ASP A 65 1.00 34.83 10.65
C ASP A 65 0.00 35.44 11.63
N PHE A 66 0.29 35.30 12.92
CA PHE A 66 -0.57 35.75 14.00
C PHE A 66 0.06 36.95 14.69
N ASP A 67 -0.78 37.93 15.01
CA ASP A 67 -0.38 39.12 15.74
C ASP A 67 -0.39 38.84 17.26
N CYS A 68 0.79 38.55 17.82
CA CYS A 68 1.00 38.37 19.26
C CYS A 68 0.91 39.65 20.08
N GLN A 69 0.91 40.81 19.43
CA GLN A 69 0.83 42.09 20.10
C GLN A 69 -0.32 42.85 19.47
N LEU A 70 -1.55 42.46 19.81
CA LEU A 70 -2.71 43.32 19.60
C LEU A 70 -2.48 44.63 20.36
N LYS A 71 -1.74 45.57 19.75
CA LYS A 71 -1.72 46.96 20.15
C LYS A 71 -3.13 47.45 19.91
N GLN A 72 -3.73 48.06 20.94
CA GLN A 72 -4.95 48.82 20.77
C GLN A 72 -4.71 49.86 19.66
N ILE A 73 -5.11 49.56 18.44
CA ILE A 73 -5.31 50.58 17.42
C ILE A 73 -6.63 51.26 17.81
N GLU A 74 -6.63 52.60 17.83
CA GLU A 74 -7.59 53.55 18.41
C GLU A 74 -9.03 53.49 17.87
N SER A 75 -9.55 52.29 17.58
CA SER A 75 -10.86 52.11 16.94
C SER A 75 -11.58 50.86 17.44
N GLY A 76 -11.44 50.48 18.71
CA GLY A 76 -12.37 49.60 19.45
C GLY A 76 -12.77 48.25 18.84
N LYS A 77 -12.12 47.77 17.76
CA LYS A 77 -12.61 46.66 16.93
C LYS A 77 -11.94 45.31 17.18
N TYR A 78 -10.85 45.23 17.94
CA TYR A 78 -10.16 43.97 18.21
C TYR A 78 -9.78 43.85 19.70
N LYS A 79 -10.28 42.80 20.38
CA LYS A 79 -9.87 42.43 21.75
C LYS A 79 -8.60 41.56 21.70
N PRO A 80 -7.61 41.75 22.60
CA PRO A 80 -6.43 40.89 22.69
C PRO A 80 -6.80 39.40 22.86
N TYR A 81 -6.08 38.47 22.20
CA TYR A 81 -6.38 37.03 22.24
C TYR A 81 -6.11 36.45 23.62
N GLN A 82 -7.15 36.02 24.33
CA GLN A 82 -7.06 35.39 25.65
C GLN A 82 -7.45 33.91 25.52
N TRP A 83 -6.69 33.01 26.14
CA TRP A 83 -7.05 31.61 26.32
C TRP A 83 -8.10 31.49 27.46
N LEU A 84 -9.28 32.05 27.23
CA LEU A 84 -10.35 32.22 28.24
C LEU A 84 -10.80 30.89 28.85
N ASP A 85 -10.66 29.84 28.07
CA ASP A 85 -11.09 28.48 28.31
C ASP A 85 -10.10 27.70 29.22
N HIS A 86 -8.97 28.32 29.60
CA HIS A 86 -8.01 27.77 30.57
C HIS A 86 -7.93 28.51 31.90
N GLN A 87 -8.04 29.84 31.89
CA GLN A 87 -8.08 30.65 33.09
C GLN A 87 -9.04 31.84 32.90
N PRO A 88 -9.94 32.12 33.87
CA PRO A 88 -10.91 33.21 33.75
C PRO A 88 -10.26 34.60 33.60
N ASN A 89 -8.98 34.74 33.96
CA ASN A 89 -8.19 35.97 33.80
C ASN A 89 -6.93 35.75 32.93
N ALA A 90 -7.01 34.92 31.89
CA ALA A 90 -5.87 34.66 31.01
C ALA A 90 -5.34 35.96 30.36
N SER A 91 -4.02 36.14 30.42
CA SER A 91 -3.35 37.23 29.73
C SER A 91 -3.38 37.04 28.21
N PRO A 92 -3.21 38.12 27.42
CA PRO A 92 -3.06 38.01 25.97
C PRO A 92 -1.92 37.06 25.57
N LEU A 93 -2.08 36.31 24.48
CA LEU A 93 -1.02 35.47 23.93
C LEU A 93 0.24 36.30 23.65
N SER A 94 1.38 35.91 24.24
CA SER A 94 2.68 36.55 24.02
C SER A 94 3.59 35.68 23.15
N CYS A 95 4.16 36.22 22.08
CA CYS A 95 5.10 35.47 21.23
C CYS A 95 6.39 35.09 21.97
N ARG A 96 6.91 35.99 22.82
CA ARG A 96 8.19 35.77 23.51
C ARG A 96 8.08 34.75 24.65
N GLN A 97 6.92 34.64 25.27
CA GLN A 97 6.61 33.71 26.34
C GLN A 97 5.15 33.27 26.18
N PRO A 98 4.88 32.32 25.28
CA PRO A 98 3.52 31.90 25.01
C PRO A 98 2.97 31.21 26.26
N ASN A 99 1.86 31.76 26.74
CA ASN A 99 1.11 31.31 27.91
C ASN A 99 0.28 30.06 27.58
N LEU A 100 0.93 29.05 26.98
CA LEU A 100 0.31 27.78 26.64
C LEU A 100 -0.06 27.00 27.91
N PRO A 101 -1.14 26.21 27.85
CA PRO A 101 -1.71 25.55 29.02
C PRO A 101 -0.98 24.29 29.47
N ASN A 102 -0.66 24.19 30.76
CA ASN A 102 0.06 23.04 31.32
C ASN A 102 1.42 22.80 30.63
N SER A 103 2.47 23.43 31.16
CA SER A 103 3.83 23.39 30.61
C SER A 103 4.46 21.99 30.53
N ASN A 104 3.93 21.03 31.30
CA ASN A 104 4.48 19.68 31.37
C ASN A 104 3.89 18.74 30.30
N SER A 105 2.79 19.14 29.64
CA SER A 105 2.14 18.33 28.61
C SER A 105 2.98 18.28 27.32
N PRO A 106 3.09 17.13 26.62
CA PRO A 106 3.71 17.06 25.31
C PRO A 106 2.93 17.85 24.25
N TYR A 107 3.65 18.70 23.51
CA TYR A 107 3.11 19.51 22.42
C TYR A 107 3.51 18.98 21.04
N THR A 108 2.54 18.99 20.13
CA THR A 108 2.74 18.82 18.69
C THR A 108 2.41 20.12 17.99
N ILE A 109 3.38 20.70 17.29
CA ILE A 109 3.21 21.96 16.57
C ILE A 109 3.15 21.69 15.06
N VAL A 110 2.14 22.23 14.40
CA VAL A 110 2.00 22.20 12.94
C VAL A 110 1.99 23.62 12.42
N VAL A 111 2.90 23.94 11.51
CA VAL A 111 2.98 25.23 10.84
C VAL A 111 2.49 25.06 9.42
N GLU A 112 1.29 25.57 9.13
CA GLU A 112 0.69 25.50 7.81
C GLU A 112 1.20 26.65 6.96
N ASN A 113 0.77 27.89 7.19
CA ASN A 113 1.08 29.03 6.31
C ASN A 113 1.55 30.24 7.15
N SER A 114 2.80 30.68 7.03
CA SER A 114 3.30 31.87 7.75
C SER A 114 4.53 32.51 7.07
N ASN A 115 4.50 33.83 6.85
CA ASN A 115 5.55 34.64 6.21
C ASN A 115 6.63 35.17 7.18
N GLY A 116 6.62 34.79 8.45
CA GLY A 116 7.85 34.25 9.03
C GLY A 116 8.81 35.17 9.78
N SER A 117 8.29 36.13 10.54
CA SER A 117 9.01 36.73 11.69
C SER A 117 8.33 36.40 13.02
N LEU A 118 7.01 36.55 13.11
CA LEU A 118 6.25 36.30 14.33
C LEU A 118 6.18 34.81 14.67
N THR A 119 6.02 33.93 13.68
CA THR A 119 6.13 32.47 13.89
C THR A 119 7.50 32.09 14.46
N LYS A 120 8.57 32.77 14.03
CA LYS A 120 9.92 32.54 14.56
C LYS A 120 9.99 32.94 16.03
N GLU A 121 9.52 34.14 16.38
CA GLU A 121 9.50 34.61 17.76
C GLU A 121 8.69 33.67 18.66
N PHE A 122 7.53 33.21 18.19
CA PHE A 122 6.71 32.27 18.93
C PHE A 122 7.36 30.89 19.12
N LEU A 123 7.98 30.33 18.09
CA LEU A 123 8.70 29.06 18.22
C LEU A 123 9.86 29.19 19.23
N LEU A 124 10.57 30.34 19.22
CA LEU A 124 11.60 30.63 20.21
C LEU A 124 11.02 30.82 21.63
N GLY A 125 9.86 31.46 21.77
CA GLY A 125 9.17 31.54 23.08
C GLY A 125 8.69 30.17 23.57
N SER A 126 8.32 29.30 22.64
CA SER A 126 7.86 27.94 22.92
C SER A 126 8.98 26.99 23.36
N CYS A 127 10.27 27.39 23.31
CA CYS A 127 11.38 26.56 23.82
C CYS A 127 11.21 26.18 25.31
N SER A 128 10.43 26.97 26.07
CA SER A 128 10.09 26.68 27.46
C SER A 128 9.10 25.52 27.64
N GLN A 129 8.51 25.02 26.55
CA GLN A 129 7.45 24.03 26.54
C GLN A 129 7.98 22.66 26.11
N ASN A 130 7.31 21.59 26.54
CA ASN A 130 7.70 20.22 26.20
C ASN A 130 7.24 19.83 24.77
N VAL A 131 7.86 20.39 23.74
CA VAL A 131 7.53 20.09 22.34
C VAL A 131 8.15 18.76 21.91
N THR A 132 7.30 17.82 21.51
CA THR A 132 7.70 16.46 21.10
C THR A 132 7.64 16.23 19.59
N SER A 133 6.86 17.02 18.85
CA SER A 133 6.72 16.89 17.40
C SER A 133 6.53 18.24 16.73
N ILE A 134 7.19 18.46 15.60
CA ILE A 134 7.03 19.66 14.77
C ILE A 134 6.83 19.25 13.31
N THR A 135 5.83 19.85 12.67
CA THR A 135 5.53 19.67 11.24
C THR A 135 5.43 21.02 10.54
N PHE A 136 6.03 21.16 9.37
CA PHE A 136 5.87 22.31 8.49
C PHE A 136 5.21 21.89 7.18
N GLN A 137 4.18 22.59 6.72
CA GLN A 137 3.46 22.28 5.47
C GLN A 137 3.80 23.22 4.29
N HIS A 138 4.55 24.30 4.55
CA HIS A 138 5.00 25.24 3.52
C HIS A 138 6.47 25.62 3.74
N TYR A 139 7.09 26.18 2.71
CA TYR A 139 8.47 26.63 2.82
C TYR A 139 8.56 27.77 3.84
N HIS A 140 9.55 27.70 4.73
CA HIS A 140 9.71 28.70 5.76
C HIS A 140 11.19 29.06 5.93
N PRO A 141 11.58 30.35 5.95
CA PRO A 141 12.97 30.76 6.21
C PRO A 141 13.48 30.43 7.64
N ILE A 142 12.65 29.80 8.48
CA ILE A 142 13.00 29.48 9.87
C ILE A 142 14.02 28.35 9.95
N TYR A 143 14.06 27.46 8.95
CA TYR A 143 14.91 26.27 8.93
C TYR A 143 16.40 26.56 9.15
N ASP A 144 16.89 27.73 8.73
CA ASP A 144 18.31 28.07 8.90
C ASP A 144 18.61 28.73 10.25
N SER A 145 17.59 29.19 10.96
CA SER A 145 17.72 30.19 12.02
C SER A 145 17.49 29.70 13.45
N ILE A 146 16.84 28.55 13.63
CA ILE A 146 16.56 27.95 14.94
C ILE A 146 17.31 26.63 15.04
N ASP A 147 18.08 26.43 16.12
CA ASP A 147 18.61 25.11 16.48
C ASP A 147 17.57 24.38 17.32
N PHE A 148 16.78 23.50 16.69
CA PHE A 148 15.71 22.78 17.38
C PHE A 148 16.25 21.80 18.44
N GLY A 149 17.52 21.40 18.35
CA GLY A 149 18.15 20.57 19.38
C GLY A 149 18.38 21.29 20.69
N GLU A 150 18.70 22.59 20.62
CA GLU A 150 18.87 23.44 21.81
C GLU A 150 17.53 23.90 22.36
N CYS A 151 16.60 24.30 21.48
CA CYS A 151 15.29 24.81 21.86
C CYS A 151 14.31 23.71 22.33
N PHE A 152 14.30 22.55 21.66
CA PHE A 152 13.36 21.45 21.94
C PHE A 152 14.12 20.15 22.22
N PRO A 153 14.67 19.99 23.44
CA PRO A 153 15.53 18.84 23.76
C PRO A 153 14.79 17.51 23.63
N ASN A 154 13.47 17.45 23.86
CA ASN A 154 12.65 16.24 23.79
C ASN A 154 12.02 15.97 22.40
N LEU A 155 12.44 16.70 21.36
CA LEU A 155 11.84 16.57 20.04
C LEU A 155 12.09 15.17 19.45
N GLY A 156 11.00 14.41 19.31
CA GLY A 156 11.00 13.04 18.81
C GLY A 156 10.59 12.91 17.35
N SER A 157 9.90 13.90 16.79
CA SER A 157 9.42 13.90 15.40
C SER A 157 9.62 15.25 14.74
N PHE A 158 10.25 15.24 13.56
CA PHE A 158 10.46 16.42 12.73
C PHE A 158 9.99 16.13 11.31
N GLN A 159 9.05 16.93 10.81
CA GLN A 159 8.41 16.70 9.52
C GLN A 159 8.33 18.00 8.71
N VAL A 160 8.61 17.92 7.41
CA VAL A 160 8.43 19.02 6.47
C VAL A 160 7.79 18.45 5.21
N VAL A 161 6.63 18.99 4.82
CA VAL A 161 5.85 18.56 3.66
C VAL A 161 5.55 19.78 2.83
N LEU A 162 6.15 19.92 1.66
CA LEU A 162 5.97 21.11 0.84
C LEU A 162 5.08 20.81 -0.37
N LEU A 163 4.30 21.78 -0.85
CA LEU A 163 3.51 21.61 -2.08
C LEU A 163 4.40 21.51 -3.33
N HIS A 164 5.50 22.25 -3.33
CA HIS A 164 6.47 22.28 -4.41
C HIS A 164 7.86 21.96 -3.89
N ARG A 165 8.66 21.37 -4.77
CA ARG A 165 10.05 21.02 -4.48
C ARG A 165 10.85 22.29 -4.24
N THR A 166 11.36 22.48 -3.02
CA THR A 166 12.18 23.65 -2.67
C THR A 166 13.43 23.24 -1.90
N ARG A 167 14.49 24.04 -2.03
CA ARG A 167 15.75 23.79 -1.32
C ARG A 167 15.68 24.35 0.10
N ALA A 168 16.01 23.53 1.08
CA ALA A 168 16.14 23.92 2.47
C ALA A 168 17.44 23.35 3.06
N ASN A 169 18.05 24.10 3.97
CA ASN A 169 19.21 23.63 4.73
C ASN A 169 18.78 23.38 6.18
N PHE A 170 19.09 22.18 6.66
CA PHE A 170 18.72 21.73 7.99
C PHE A 170 19.92 21.52 8.91
N HIS A 171 21.13 21.91 8.47
CA HIS A 171 22.35 21.69 9.22
C HIS A 171 22.29 22.36 10.61
N THR A 172 21.88 23.62 10.69
CA THR A 172 21.71 24.32 11.97
C THR A 172 20.52 23.78 12.76
N SER A 173 19.38 23.53 12.07
CA SER A 173 18.14 23.03 12.68
C SER A 173 18.24 21.67 13.37
N LEU A 174 18.96 20.72 12.77
CA LEU A 174 18.89 19.31 13.18
C LEU A 174 20.18 18.79 13.83
N ARG A 175 21.30 19.52 13.74
CA ARG A 175 22.62 19.01 14.19
C ARG A 175 22.65 18.51 15.63
N ASN A 176 21.94 19.16 16.55
CA ASN A 176 22.04 18.93 18.00
C ASN A 176 20.91 18.07 18.58
N LEU A 177 19.98 17.58 17.75
CA LEU A 177 18.89 16.74 18.21
C LEU A 177 19.40 15.39 18.70
N LYS A 178 18.99 15.00 19.92
CA LYS A 178 19.43 13.76 20.60
C LYS A 178 18.38 12.65 20.52
N TYR A 179 17.10 12.98 20.60
CA TYR A 179 16.01 12.01 20.77
C TYR A 179 15.10 11.87 19.53
N LEU A 180 15.52 12.39 18.38
CA LEU A 180 14.73 12.34 17.16
C LEU A 180 14.53 10.88 16.71
N ARG A 181 13.28 10.42 16.70
CA ARG A 181 12.87 9.07 16.28
C ARG A 181 12.33 9.05 14.85
N VAL A 182 11.72 10.14 14.41
CA VAL A 182 11.02 10.27 13.12
C VAL A 182 11.53 11.50 12.39
N LEU A 183 12.07 11.30 11.19
CA LEU A 183 12.40 12.37 10.24
C LEU A 183 11.59 12.16 8.95
N SER A 184 10.75 13.13 8.58
CA SER A 184 9.99 13.10 7.32
C SER A 184 10.20 14.38 6.52
N LEU A 185 10.63 14.25 5.26
CA LEU A 185 10.90 15.37 4.36
C LEU A 185 10.29 15.07 2.98
N VAL A 186 9.24 15.79 2.60
CA VAL A 186 8.50 15.58 1.34
C VAL A 186 8.59 16.84 0.50
N ASN A 187 9.04 16.69 -0.75
CA ASN A 187 9.28 17.79 -1.69
C ASN A 187 10.33 18.79 -1.16
N VAL A 188 11.39 18.30 -0.51
CA VAL A 188 12.50 19.13 0.00
C VAL A 188 13.82 18.69 -0.58
N ASP A 189 14.53 19.61 -1.22
CA ASP A 189 15.92 19.43 -1.60
C ASP A 189 16.83 19.85 -0.45
N PHE A 190 17.63 18.91 0.03
CA PHE A 190 18.60 19.17 1.09
C PHE A 190 19.82 18.27 0.92
N GLU A 191 20.88 18.63 1.63
CA GLU A 191 22.11 17.85 1.68
C GLU A 191 22.35 17.39 3.11
N PHE A 192 22.71 16.12 3.27
CA PHE A 192 23.20 15.63 4.55
C PHE A 192 24.62 16.16 4.80
N TRP A 193 24.90 16.49 6.04
CA TRP A 193 26.22 16.91 6.48
C TRP A 193 27.13 15.71 6.80
N LEU A 194 28.44 15.96 6.80
CA LEU A 194 29.47 14.92 6.97
C LEU A 194 29.56 14.37 8.40
N GLN A 195 29.29 15.22 9.39
CA GLN A 195 29.39 14.84 10.80
C GLN A 195 28.14 14.07 11.25
N ALA A 196 28.32 13.05 12.08
CA ALA A 196 27.18 12.31 12.60
C ALA A 196 26.39 13.16 13.59
N SER A 197 25.07 13.27 13.40
CA SER A 197 24.21 13.89 14.40
C SER A 197 23.91 12.95 15.57
N PRO A 198 23.71 13.48 16.79
CA PRO A 198 23.46 12.66 17.97
C PRO A 198 22.24 11.73 17.82
N PHE A 199 21.21 12.18 17.10
CA PHE A 199 20.02 11.38 16.82
C PHE A 199 20.27 10.13 15.96
N ALA A 200 21.45 9.96 15.35
CA ALA A 200 21.77 8.75 14.59
C ALA A 200 21.57 7.47 15.44
N SER A 201 21.74 7.56 16.76
CA SER A 201 21.52 6.45 17.69
C SER A 201 20.05 6.18 18.05
N THR A 202 19.16 7.17 17.91
CA THR A 202 17.77 7.12 18.37
C THR A 202 16.74 7.07 17.22
N ILE A 203 17.16 7.41 16.01
CA ILE A 203 16.28 7.46 14.83
C ILE A 203 15.74 6.07 14.44
N THR A 204 14.42 5.99 14.28
CA THR A 204 13.71 4.73 14.00
C THR A 204 13.03 4.72 12.62
N TYR A 205 12.66 5.90 12.12
CA TYR A 205 11.92 6.10 10.88
C TYR A 205 12.48 7.28 10.10
N ILE A 206 12.85 7.04 8.84
CA ILE A 206 13.23 8.08 7.88
C ILE A 206 12.29 7.99 6.69
N HIS A 207 11.68 9.12 6.33
CA HIS A 207 10.87 9.28 5.12
C HIS A 207 11.38 10.47 4.34
N ILE A 208 11.87 10.22 3.13
CA ILE A 208 12.23 11.28 2.19
C ILE A 208 11.50 10.99 0.88
N GLU A 209 10.78 11.97 0.36
CA GLU A 209 10.05 11.82 -0.89
C GLU A 209 10.27 13.02 -1.82
N ASN A 210 10.54 12.72 -3.09
CA ASN A 210 10.71 13.71 -4.16
C ASN A 210 11.80 14.75 -3.85
N SER A 211 13.05 14.26 -3.71
CA SER A 211 14.24 15.05 -3.35
C SER A 211 15.42 14.76 -4.29
N SER A 212 16.38 15.68 -4.42
CA SER A 212 17.61 15.54 -5.24
C SER A 212 18.61 14.51 -4.71
N ILE A 213 18.38 13.92 -3.54
CA ILE A 213 19.40 13.13 -2.84
C ILE A 213 19.87 11.95 -3.68
N THR A 214 21.19 11.85 -3.82
CA THR A 214 21.88 10.79 -4.57
C THR A 214 22.49 9.73 -3.64
N GLU A 215 22.88 10.11 -2.43
CA GLU A 215 23.51 9.22 -1.47
C GLU A 215 23.07 9.55 -0.04
N LEU A 216 23.02 8.52 0.81
CA LEU A 216 22.86 8.70 2.24
C LEU A 216 24.23 8.83 2.92
N PRO A 217 24.35 9.62 4.00
CA PRO A 217 25.61 9.80 4.68
C PRO A 217 26.09 8.50 5.32
N LYS A 218 27.40 8.25 5.30
CA LYS A 218 28.00 7.00 5.82
C LYS A 218 27.65 6.74 7.28
N TRP A 219 27.52 7.78 8.10
CA TRP A 219 27.19 7.64 9.51
C TRP A 219 25.79 7.06 9.76
N ILE A 220 24.88 7.05 8.76
CA ILE A 220 23.57 6.40 8.93
C ILE A 220 23.69 4.90 9.22
N SER A 221 24.78 4.27 8.74
CA SER A 221 25.09 2.86 8.99
C SER A 221 25.37 2.54 10.47
N THR A 222 25.58 3.57 11.30
CA THR A 222 25.78 3.40 12.75
C THR A 222 24.45 3.31 13.52
N SER A 223 23.32 3.57 12.85
CA SER A 223 22.01 3.62 13.50
C SER A 223 21.50 2.23 13.87
N LYS A 224 21.63 1.88 15.16
CA LYS A 224 21.20 0.58 15.68
C LYS A 224 19.68 0.45 15.84
N SER A 225 18.97 1.58 15.89
CA SER A 225 17.53 1.66 16.15
C SER A 225 16.68 1.86 14.89
N LEU A 226 17.31 2.18 13.74
CA LEU A 226 16.59 2.42 12.49
C LEU A 226 15.85 1.16 12.04
N SER A 227 14.52 1.28 11.97
CA SER A 227 13.64 0.16 11.65
C SER A 227 13.00 0.30 10.28
N THR A 228 12.65 1.53 9.89
CA THR A 228 12.00 1.80 8.61
C THR A 228 12.68 2.93 7.85
N VAL A 229 12.99 2.68 6.59
CA VAL A 229 13.53 3.67 5.66
C VAL A 229 12.61 3.73 4.45
N TYR A 230 12.07 4.92 4.18
CA TYR A 230 11.22 5.23 3.05
C TYR A 230 11.89 6.33 2.22
N LEU A 231 12.38 6.00 1.03
CA LEU A 231 13.01 6.95 0.11
C LEU A 231 12.34 6.75 -1.25
N LYS A 232 11.49 7.69 -1.66
CA LYS A 232 10.73 7.58 -2.90
C LYS A 232 10.97 8.76 -3.82
N GLY A 233 11.16 8.50 -5.11
CA GLY A 233 11.34 9.60 -6.06
C GLY A 233 12.61 10.41 -5.79
N THR A 234 13.67 9.75 -5.29
CA THR A 234 14.98 10.36 -5.09
C THR A 234 15.95 9.87 -6.18
N SER A 235 17.18 10.38 -6.19
CA SER A 235 18.21 9.96 -7.16
C SER A 235 19.20 8.95 -6.57
N ILE A 236 18.78 8.20 -5.54
CA ILE A 236 19.66 7.26 -4.84
C ILE A 236 20.12 6.12 -5.75
N THR A 237 21.43 5.88 -5.75
CA THR A 237 22.09 4.81 -6.51
C THR A 237 22.60 3.68 -5.62
N SER A 238 23.04 4.00 -4.40
CA SER A 238 23.69 3.05 -3.48
C SER A 238 22.86 2.77 -2.22
N LEU A 239 22.76 1.48 -1.87
CA LEU A 239 22.04 1.00 -0.70
C LEU A 239 22.95 0.60 0.47
N SER A 240 24.27 0.62 0.28
CA SER A 240 25.25 0.14 1.27
C SER A 240 25.05 0.74 2.68
N PRO A 241 24.76 2.05 2.86
CA PRO A 241 24.62 2.61 4.20
C PRO A 241 23.41 2.09 4.99
N ILE A 242 22.34 1.66 4.31
CA ILE A 242 21.08 1.26 4.95
C ILE A 242 20.82 -0.24 4.91
N ALA A 243 21.39 -0.96 3.94
CA ALA A 243 21.18 -2.40 3.79
C ALA A 243 22.02 -3.23 4.79
N GLN A 244 23.08 -2.65 5.34
CA GLN A 244 23.94 -3.25 6.37
C GLN A 244 23.39 -3.08 7.80
N LEU A 245 22.29 -2.34 7.97
CA LEU A 245 21.73 -2.07 9.29
C LEU A 245 21.07 -3.32 9.89
N PRO A 246 21.42 -3.74 11.11
CA PRO A 246 20.99 -5.03 11.65
C PRO A 246 19.51 -5.06 12.06
N ALA A 247 18.93 -3.92 12.43
CA ALA A 247 17.57 -3.83 12.99
C ALA A 247 16.48 -3.39 11.99
N VAL A 248 16.84 -3.15 10.73
CA VAL A 248 15.88 -2.67 9.72
C VAL A 248 14.86 -3.73 9.37
N LYS A 249 13.58 -3.35 9.47
CA LYS A 249 12.41 -4.20 9.17
C LYS A 249 11.77 -3.87 7.83
N SER A 250 11.84 -2.61 7.39
CA SER A 250 11.19 -2.14 6.17
C SER A 250 12.06 -1.19 5.37
N LEU A 251 12.35 -1.55 4.12
CA LEU A 251 13.03 -0.72 3.14
C LEU A 251 12.08 -0.43 1.98
N LYS A 252 11.63 0.81 1.84
CA LYS A 252 10.77 1.27 0.75
C LYS A 252 11.53 2.27 -0.09
N LEU A 253 12.02 1.82 -1.23
CA LEU A 253 13.03 2.48 -2.05
C LEU A 253 12.55 2.62 -3.51
N SER A 254 11.24 2.79 -3.69
CA SER A 254 10.62 2.85 -5.01
C SER A 254 10.99 4.12 -5.78
N HIS A 255 11.04 4.08 -7.11
CA HIS A 255 11.30 5.25 -7.95
C HIS A 255 12.65 5.94 -7.61
N ASN A 256 13.73 5.17 -7.54
CA ASN A 256 15.09 5.70 -7.43
C ASN A 256 15.95 5.23 -8.62
N ARG A 257 17.28 5.33 -8.52
CA ARG A 257 18.24 4.98 -9.58
C ARG A 257 19.15 3.83 -9.17
N ILE A 258 18.63 2.88 -8.39
CA ILE A 258 19.41 1.75 -7.88
C ILE A 258 19.65 0.76 -9.02
N GLU A 259 20.91 0.40 -9.26
CA GLU A 259 21.29 -0.50 -10.36
C GLU A 259 21.75 -1.89 -9.90
N ASN A 260 22.57 -1.93 -8.84
CA ASN A 260 23.33 -3.13 -8.49
C ASN A 260 22.94 -3.67 -7.11
N LEU A 261 22.51 -4.94 -7.07
CA LEU A 261 22.22 -5.65 -5.82
C LEU A 261 23.24 -6.79 -5.61
N HIS A 262 24.37 -6.47 -4.97
CA HIS A 262 25.43 -7.44 -4.71
C HIS A 262 25.07 -8.45 -3.61
N ARG A 263 25.81 -9.57 -3.56
CA ARG A 263 25.48 -10.77 -2.76
C ARG A 263 25.42 -10.57 -1.23
N LEU A 264 26.02 -9.51 -0.70
CA LEU A 264 26.12 -9.23 0.75
C LEU A 264 25.35 -7.97 1.15
N LEU A 265 24.48 -7.46 0.27
CA LEU A 265 23.88 -6.15 0.46
C LEU A 265 22.97 -6.09 1.69
N PHE A 266 22.05 -7.06 1.82
CA PHE A 266 21.10 -7.11 2.93
C PHE A 266 21.57 -8.05 4.03
N VAL A 267 21.82 -7.50 5.22
CA VAL A 267 22.32 -8.27 6.38
C VAL A 267 21.25 -8.53 7.43
N SER A 268 20.22 -7.67 7.53
CA SER A 268 19.21 -7.80 8.59
C SER A 268 18.36 -9.06 8.44
N PRO A 269 18.33 -9.94 9.47
CA PRO A 269 17.40 -11.06 9.49
C PRO A 269 15.96 -10.64 9.80
N LEU A 270 15.77 -9.43 10.34
CA LEU A 270 14.48 -8.86 10.73
C LEU A 270 13.76 -8.16 9.56
N LEU A 271 14.37 -8.14 8.37
CA LEU A 271 13.83 -7.48 7.19
C LEU A 271 12.56 -8.19 6.71
N ILE A 272 11.41 -7.51 6.80
CA ILE A 272 10.09 -8.03 6.49
C ILE A 272 9.59 -7.53 5.13
N HIS A 273 9.91 -6.29 4.78
CA HIS A 273 9.38 -5.62 3.59
C HIS A 273 10.50 -4.93 2.82
N VAL A 274 10.68 -5.31 1.55
CA VAL A 274 11.58 -4.65 0.61
C VAL A 274 10.78 -4.26 -0.62
N ASP A 275 10.69 -2.96 -0.87
CA ASP A 275 10.17 -2.38 -2.10
C ASP A 275 11.30 -1.69 -2.84
N LEU A 276 11.68 -2.24 -3.99
CA LEU A 276 12.69 -1.74 -4.90
C LEU A 276 12.06 -1.45 -6.28
N SER A 277 10.75 -1.23 -6.33
CA SER A 277 10.02 -1.02 -7.58
C SER A 277 10.49 0.25 -8.32
N TYR A 278 10.40 0.25 -9.64
CA TYR A 278 10.77 1.37 -10.51
C TYR A 278 12.18 1.90 -10.24
N ASN A 279 13.16 1.00 -10.21
CA ASN A 279 14.58 1.31 -10.18
C ASN A 279 15.24 0.86 -11.49
N LEU A 280 16.57 0.86 -11.54
CA LEU A 280 17.38 0.47 -12.69
C LEU A 280 18.04 -0.89 -12.49
N ILE A 281 17.47 -1.77 -11.66
CA ILE A 281 18.07 -3.06 -11.32
C ILE A 281 18.08 -3.97 -12.54
N THR A 282 19.28 -4.34 -13.00
CA THR A 282 19.44 -5.22 -14.17
C THR A 282 19.62 -6.69 -13.80
N SER A 283 20.18 -6.96 -12.62
CA SER A 283 20.40 -8.31 -12.10
C SER A 283 20.64 -8.29 -10.58
N PHE A 284 20.54 -9.46 -9.95
CA PHE A 284 20.92 -9.66 -8.55
C PHE A 284 21.45 -11.08 -8.36
N ALA A 285 22.26 -11.30 -7.32
CA ALA A 285 22.88 -12.59 -7.04
C ALA A 285 21.93 -13.56 -6.30
N SER A 286 22.13 -14.88 -6.43
CA SER A 286 21.31 -15.90 -5.74
C SER A 286 21.24 -15.73 -4.23
N HIS A 287 22.26 -15.13 -3.62
CA HIS A 287 22.39 -14.99 -2.18
C HIS A 287 22.01 -13.60 -1.66
N THR A 288 21.61 -12.66 -2.54
CA THR A 288 21.31 -11.26 -2.18
C THR A 288 20.31 -11.14 -1.03
N PHE A 289 19.27 -11.98 -0.98
CA PHE A 289 18.25 -11.98 0.07
C PHE A 289 18.40 -13.12 1.09
N SER A 290 19.50 -13.88 1.03
CA SER A 290 19.65 -15.14 1.79
C SER A 290 19.65 -14.97 3.31
N LYS A 291 20.03 -13.80 3.83
CA LYS A 291 20.02 -13.47 5.26
C LYS A 291 18.66 -12.98 5.75
N CYS A 292 17.80 -12.50 4.85
CA CYS A 292 16.48 -11.94 5.16
C CYS A 292 15.43 -13.06 5.35
N VAL A 293 15.62 -13.88 6.38
CA VAL A 293 14.79 -15.06 6.64
C VAL A 293 13.33 -14.72 6.98
N ASP A 294 13.08 -13.53 7.53
CA ASP A 294 11.74 -13.03 7.84
C ASP A 294 11.07 -12.23 6.71
N LEU A 295 11.67 -12.18 5.52
CA LEU A 295 11.15 -11.44 4.39
C LEU A 295 9.76 -11.96 4.00
N ARG A 296 8.77 -11.06 3.97
CA ARG A 296 7.36 -11.36 3.63
C ARG A 296 6.94 -10.73 2.32
N VAL A 297 7.45 -9.53 2.02
CA VAL A 297 7.11 -8.76 0.82
C VAL A 297 8.38 -8.38 0.09
N LEU A 298 8.46 -8.75 -1.18
CA LEU A 298 9.49 -8.29 -2.10
C LEU A 298 8.83 -7.73 -3.37
N ASP A 299 9.03 -6.44 -3.61
CA ASP A 299 8.58 -5.76 -4.82
C ASP A 299 9.79 -5.35 -5.68
N LEU A 300 9.88 -5.93 -6.88
CA LEU A 300 10.90 -5.62 -7.89
C LEU A 300 10.25 -5.09 -9.18
N THR A 301 8.98 -4.68 -9.11
CA THR A 301 8.19 -4.24 -10.26
C THR A 301 8.88 -3.11 -11.04
N GLY A 302 8.85 -3.14 -12.37
CA GLY A 302 9.33 -2.02 -13.19
C GLY A 302 10.85 -1.83 -13.20
N ASN A 303 11.61 -2.89 -12.90
CA ASN A 303 13.06 -2.91 -13.06
C ASN A 303 13.46 -3.62 -14.36
N PRO A 304 14.53 -3.19 -15.05
CA PRO A 304 15.04 -3.84 -16.26
C PRO A 304 15.81 -5.16 -15.95
N ILE A 305 15.28 -6.01 -15.07
CA ILE A 305 15.90 -7.27 -14.68
C ILE A 305 15.93 -8.19 -15.88
N LYS A 306 17.13 -8.52 -16.36
CA LYS A 306 17.32 -9.39 -17.52
C LYS A 306 17.21 -10.86 -17.16
N MET A 307 17.64 -11.27 -15.97
CA MET A 307 17.67 -12.68 -15.58
C MET A 307 17.46 -12.85 -14.07
N LEU A 308 16.69 -13.88 -13.70
CA LEU A 308 16.64 -14.37 -12.32
C LEU A 308 17.77 -15.39 -12.10
N PRO A 309 18.56 -15.25 -11.03
CA PRO A 309 19.63 -16.21 -10.75
C PRO A 309 19.06 -17.56 -10.28
N TYR A 310 19.91 -18.60 -10.25
CA TYR A 310 19.51 -19.93 -9.77
C TYR A 310 19.11 -19.87 -8.29
N LYS A 311 17.87 -20.32 -7.98
CA LYS A 311 17.30 -20.40 -6.61
C LYS A 311 17.49 -19.12 -5.78
N PRO A 312 17.02 -17.94 -6.24
CA PRO A 312 17.28 -16.66 -5.56
C PRO A 312 16.66 -16.56 -4.18
N PHE A 313 15.59 -17.32 -3.94
CA PHE A 313 14.73 -17.19 -2.76
C PHE A 313 14.75 -18.43 -1.86
N ALA A 314 15.77 -19.29 -2.01
CA ALA A 314 15.86 -20.57 -1.32
C ALA A 314 15.75 -20.47 0.23
N LYS A 315 16.16 -19.34 0.80
CA LYS A 315 16.11 -19.07 2.25
C LYS A 315 14.92 -18.20 2.69
N ASN A 316 14.19 -17.59 1.75
CA ASN A 316 13.08 -16.68 2.05
C ASN A 316 11.75 -17.44 2.19
N ILE A 317 11.74 -18.47 3.03
CA ILE A 317 10.60 -19.41 3.17
C ILE A 317 9.32 -18.76 3.73
N ARG A 318 9.43 -17.56 4.32
CA ARG A 318 8.32 -16.76 4.85
C ARG A 318 7.75 -15.76 3.84
N LEU A 319 8.29 -15.71 2.62
CA LEU A 319 7.84 -14.78 1.58
C LEU A 319 6.40 -15.11 1.20
N LYS A 320 5.54 -14.09 1.24
CA LYS A 320 4.10 -14.17 0.97
C LYS A 320 3.71 -13.42 -0.30
N TRP A 321 4.43 -12.33 -0.61
CA TRP A 321 4.20 -11.50 -1.79
C TRP A 321 5.50 -11.31 -2.56
N LEU A 322 5.48 -11.71 -3.83
CA LEU A 322 6.56 -11.48 -4.77
C LEU A 322 5.98 -10.81 -6.01
N LYS A 323 6.48 -9.62 -6.33
CA LYS A 323 6.09 -8.89 -7.53
C LYS A 323 7.30 -8.67 -8.42
N LEU A 324 7.20 -9.18 -9.64
CA LEU A 324 8.21 -9.11 -10.71
C LEU A 324 7.62 -8.47 -11.97
N SER A 325 6.49 -7.78 -11.85
CA SER A 325 5.77 -7.20 -12.98
C SER A 325 6.59 -6.13 -13.71
N ARG A 326 6.40 -5.97 -15.02
CA ARG A 326 7.16 -5.01 -15.85
C ARG A 326 8.68 -5.21 -15.75
N THR A 327 9.12 -6.45 -15.56
CA THR A 327 10.55 -6.80 -15.69
C THR A 327 10.82 -7.37 -17.07
N ASN A 328 11.98 -7.05 -17.64
CA ASN A 328 12.38 -7.54 -18.95
C ASN A 328 13.16 -8.86 -18.84
N ILE A 329 12.64 -9.79 -18.01
CA ILE A 329 13.34 -11.06 -17.76
C ILE A 329 13.39 -11.81 -19.09
N SER A 330 14.59 -11.95 -19.64
CA SER A 330 14.99 -12.85 -20.72
C SER A 330 15.78 -13.99 -20.09
N VAL A 331 15.14 -15.13 -19.85
CA VAL A 331 15.83 -16.26 -19.23
C VAL A 331 16.76 -16.89 -20.26
N CYS A 332 18.05 -16.94 -19.94
CA CYS A 332 19.03 -17.79 -20.60
C CYS A 332 19.45 -18.87 -19.60
N PHE A 333 18.96 -20.10 -19.77
CA PHE A 333 19.57 -21.24 -19.09
C PHE A 333 20.68 -21.80 -19.97
N SER A 334 21.89 -21.80 -19.46
CA SER A 334 22.72 -23.01 -19.46
C SER A 334 23.89 -22.82 -18.50
N PHE A 335 24.24 -23.89 -17.78
CA PHE A 335 25.52 -24.04 -17.07
C PHE A 335 26.74 -23.99 -18.04
N PHE A 336 26.51 -23.72 -19.33
CA PHE A 336 27.44 -23.87 -20.44
C PHE A 336 27.61 -22.62 -21.33
N ASN A 337 27.20 -21.41 -20.88
CA ASN A 337 27.39 -20.18 -21.67
C ASN A 337 26.79 -20.24 -23.11
N PHE A 338 25.70 -20.98 -23.33
CA PHE A 338 24.93 -20.87 -24.57
C PHE A 338 23.72 -19.95 -24.35
N PRO A 339 23.66 -18.78 -25.00
CA PRO A 339 22.49 -17.92 -25.00
C PRO A 339 21.36 -18.61 -25.76
N THR A 340 20.44 -19.25 -25.03
CA THR A 340 19.15 -19.62 -25.60
C THR A 340 18.27 -18.38 -25.58
N SER A 341 17.75 -17.98 -26.74
CA SER A 341 16.95 -16.77 -26.97
C SER A 341 15.57 -16.78 -26.30
N ASN A 342 15.25 -17.82 -25.52
CA ASN A 342 13.88 -18.12 -25.11
C ASN A 342 13.70 -18.05 -23.59
N THR A 343 12.98 -17.01 -23.17
CA THR A 343 12.54 -16.73 -21.79
C THR A 343 11.72 -17.88 -21.19
N THR A 344 12.38 -18.90 -20.61
CA THR A 344 11.71 -20.01 -19.94
C THR A 344 11.72 -19.84 -18.42
N LEU A 345 10.55 -19.58 -17.81
CA LEU A 345 10.44 -19.70 -16.35
C LEU A 345 10.57 -21.17 -15.94
N SER A 346 11.44 -21.50 -14.98
CA SER A 346 11.67 -22.85 -14.45
C SER A 346 11.29 -22.95 -12.95
N PRO A 347 11.14 -24.16 -12.38
CA PRO A 347 10.88 -24.35 -10.95
C PRO A 347 11.99 -23.77 -10.05
N ASP A 348 13.24 -23.71 -10.53
CA ASP A 348 14.36 -23.23 -9.72
C ASP A 348 14.23 -21.75 -9.35
N HIS A 349 13.59 -20.94 -10.18
CA HIS A 349 13.38 -19.51 -9.89
C HIS A 349 12.48 -19.29 -8.67
N PHE A 350 11.61 -20.24 -8.35
CA PHE A 350 10.64 -20.15 -7.27
C PHE A 350 10.94 -21.13 -6.11
N TYR A 351 12.10 -21.80 -6.16
CA TYR A 351 12.51 -22.73 -5.11
C TYR A 351 12.58 -22.04 -3.74
N GLY A 352 11.99 -22.68 -2.73
CA GLY A 352 11.89 -22.16 -1.36
C GLY A 352 10.61 -21.35 -1.06
N LEU A 353 9.82 -20.99 -2.08
CA LEU A 353 8.64 -20.13 -1.95
C LEU A 353 7.34 -20.88 -1.61
N ALA A 354 7.41 -21.88 -0.73
CA ALA A 354 6.24 -22.71 -0.38
C ALA A 354 5.11 -21.93 0.32
N SER A 355 5.46 -20.83 1.01
CA SER A 355 4.49 -19.96 1.73
C SER A 355 3.94 -18.81 0.87
N LEU A 356 4.37 -18.70 -0.39
CA LEU A 356 3.99 -17.59 -1.26
C LEU A 356 2.49 -17.62 -1.54
N LYS A 357 1.80 -16.50 -1.32
CA LYS A 357 0.36 -16.35 -1.53
C LYS A 357 0.05 -15.58 -2.80
N THR A 358 0.92 -14.65 -3.18
CA THR A 358 0.73 -13.76 -4.31
C THR A 358 2.00 -13.68 -5.14
N LEU A 359 1.85 -13.99 -6.43
CA LEU A 359 2.88 -13.84 -7.44
C LEU A 359 2.33 -12.94 -8.55
N SER A 360 3.04 -11.85 -8.85
CA SER A 360 2.71 -10.95 -9.96
C SER A 360 3.84 -10.95 -10.99
N LEU A 361 3.50 -11.36 -12.21
CA LEU A 361 4.35 -11.48 -13.38
C LEU A 361 3.82 -10.64 -14.56
N SER A 362 2.92 -9.68 -14.27
CA SER A 362 2.23 -8.88 -15.30
C SER A 362 3.23 -8.09 -16.15
N ARG A 363 2.95 -7.93 -17.44
CA ARG A 363 3.77 -7.15 -18.39
C ARG A 363 5.21 -7.64 -18.46
N MET A 364 5.38 -8.95 -18.40
CA MET A 364 6.63 -9.63 -18.71
C MET A 364 6.49 -10.29 -20.10
N PRO A 365 7.45 -10.12 -21.01
CA PRO A 365 7.43 -10.78 -22.33
C PRO A 365 7.81 -12.26 -22.19
N ILE A 366 6.98 -13.03 -21.48
CA ILE A 366 7.22 -14.44 -21.19
C ILE A 366 6.99 -15.23 -22.48
N GLN A 367 8.03 -15.89 -22.99
CA GLN A 367 7.91 -16.74 -24.18
C GLN A 367 7.45 -18.15 -23.83
N THR A 368 8.02 -18.75 -22.77
CA THR A 368 7.72 -20.13 -22.37
C THR A 368 7.67 -20.26 -20.84
N ILE A 369 6.79 -21.14 -20.37
CA ILE A 369 6.66 -21.47 -18.95
C ILE A 369 6.71 -22.98 -18.87
N SER A 370 7.71 -23.51 -18.18
CA SER A 370 7.80 -24.95 -17.94
C SER A 370 6.55 -25.43 -17.19
N PRO A 371 5.99 -26.61 -17.52
CA PRO A 371 4.85 -27.17 -16.78
C PRO A 371 5.10 -27.32 -15.27
N TYR A 372 6.37 -27.32 -14.84
CA TYR A 372 6.76 -27.49 -13.45
C TYR A 372 7.07 -26.18 -12.72
N SER A 373 7.01 -25.02 -13.40
CA SER A 373 7.51 -23.75 -12.84
C SER A 373 6.85 -23.35 -11.52
N PHE A 374 5.56 -23.65 -11.35
CA PHE A 374 4.81 -23.26 -10.16
C PHE A 374 4.65 -24.39 -9.12
N VAL A 375 5.27 -25.56 -9.34
CA VAL A 375 5.29 -26.68 -8.37
C VAL A 375 5.81 -26.27 -6.99
N PRO A 376 6.85 -25.42 -6.85
CA PRO A 376 7.29 -24.95 -5.53
C PRO A 376 6.25 -24.10 -4.77
N LEU A 377 5.27 -23.51 -5.44
CA LEU A 377 4.36 -22.48 -4.91
C LEU A 377 3.11 -23.08 -4.25
N LYS A 378 3.30 -23.94 -3.25
CA LYS A 378 2.23 -24.75 -2.64
C LYS A 378 1.08 -23.94 -2.02
N SER A 379 1.34 -22.72 -1.55
CA SER A 379 0.35 -21.86 -0.88
C SER A 379 -0.24 -20.76 -1.78
N LEU A 380 0.01 -20.80 -3.09
CA LEU A 380 -0.35 -19.72 -4.00
C LEU A 380 -1.88 -19.54 -4.09
N ARG A 381 -2.34 -18.30 -3.94
CA ARG A 381 -3.77 -17.93 -3.99
C ARG A 381 -4.09 -16.93 -5.09
N TYR A 382 -3.14 -16.06 -5.43
CA TYR A 382 -3.28 -15.10 -6.51
C TYR A 382 -2.07 -15.18 -7.44
N LEU A 383 -2.34 -15.42 -8.72
CA LEU A 383 -1.37 -15.40 -9.79
C LEU A 383 -1.81 -14.36 -10.82
N ASP A 384 -0.92 -13.41 -11.10
CA ASP A 384 -1.15 -12.33 -12.04
C ASP A 384 -0.19 -12.41 -13.21
N MET A 385 -0.75 -12.59 -14.40
CA MET A 385 -0.06 -12.76 -15.68
C MET A 385 -0.74 -11.91 -16.76
N ASP A 386 -1.25 -10.74 -16.37
CA ASP A 386 -1.79 -9.74 -17.29
C ASP A 386 -0.73 -9.25 -18.27
N SER A 387 -1.10 -9.06 -19.54
CA SER A 387 -0.20 -8.49 -20.56
C SER A 387 1.12 -9.27 -20.75
N CYS A 388 1.07 -10.60 -20.74
CA CYS A 388 2.23 -11.49 -20.90
C CYS A 388 2.38 -12.08 -22.31
N ASN A 389 1.55 -11.64 -23.28
CA ASN A 389 1.51 -12.15 -24.65
C ASN A 389 1.21 -13.66 -24.74
N LEU A 390 0.46 -14.20 -23.77
CA LEU A 390 0.13 -15.63 -23.72
C LEU A 390 -0.90 -15.99 -24.79
N THR A 391 -0.63 -17.04 -25.56
CA THR A 391 -1.58 -17.59 -26.54
C THR A 391 -2.45 -18.71 -25.98
N ARG A 392 -2.07 -19.25 -24.81
CA ARG A 392 -2.81 -20.29 -24.06
C ARG A 392 -2.56 -20.21 -22.57
N ILE A 393 -3.50 -20.73 -21.78
CA ILE A 393 -3.32 -20.90 -20.33
C ILE A 393 -2.18 -21.92 -20.10
N PRO A 394 -1.12 -21.56 -19.34
CA PRO A 394 0.00 -22.46 -19.11
C PRO A 394 -0.41 -23.64 -18.23
N GLN A 395 -0.03 -24.87 -18.60
CA GLN A 395 -0.28 -26.06 -17.77
C GLN A 395 0.31 -25.94 -16.35
N ALA A 396 1.36 -25.12 -16.17
CA ALA A 396 1.99 -24.86 -14.88
C ALA A 396 1.02 -24.41 -13.78
N VAL A 397 -0.10 -23.74 -14.13
CA VAL A 397 -1.09 -23.29 -13.14
C VAL A 397 -1.82 -24.45 -12.46
N THR A 398 -1.84 -25.63 -13.09
CA THR A 398 -2.47 -26.84 -12.52
C THR A 398 -1.75 -27.37 -11.28
N ALA A 399 -0.49 -26.96 -11.06
CA ALA A 399 0.27 -27.31 -9.86
C ALA A 399 -0.27 -26.63 -8.59
N ASN A 400 -1.11 -25.59 -8.71
CA ASN A 400 -1.60 -24.79 -7.60
C ASN A 400 -3.10 -24.99 -7.37
N CYS A 401 -3.48 -26.15 -6.82
CA CYS A 401 -4.88 -26.50 -6.55
C CYS A 401 -5.63 -25.57 -5.57
N HIS A 402 -4.90 -24.73 -4.81
CA HIS A 402 -5.47 -23.72 -3.90
C HIS A 402 -5.56 -22.31 -4.50
N LEU A 403 -5.28 -22.17 -5.79
CA LEU A 403 -5.37 -20.90 -6.49
C LEU A 403 -6.81 -20.39 -6.42
N ALA A 404 -7.00 -19.16 -5.96
CA ALA A 404 -8.31 -18.54 -5.81
C ALA A 404 -8.59 -17.52 -6.92
N ARG A 405 -7.54 -16.85 -7.42
CA ARG A 405 -7.66 -15.79 -8.40
C ARG A 405 -6.54 -15.91 -9.43
N LEU A 406 -6.92 -15.94 -10.71
CA LEU A 406 -6.01 -15.97 -11.84
C LEU A 406 -6.32 -14.79 -12.77
N ASN A 407 -5.32 -13.95 -13.02
CA ASN A 407 -5.43 -12.83 -13.95
C ASN A 407 -4.65 -13.11 -15.23
N LEU A 408 -5.38 -13.22 -16.35
CA LEU A 408 -4.87 -13.44 -17.71
C LEU A 408 -5.39 -12.38 -18.67
N ALA A 409 -5.80 -11.21 -18.16
CA ALA A 409 -6.26 -10.11 -19.00
C ALA A 409 -5.17 -9.63 -19.98
N ASN A 410 -5.59 -9.01 -21.08
CA ASN A 410 -4.73 -8.40 -22.09
C ASN A 410 -3.65 -9.36 -22.65
N ASN A 411 -3.99 -10.63 -22.86
CA ASN A 411 -3.14 -11.61 -23.52
C ASN A 411 -3.63 -11.86 -24.96
N MET A 412 -3.10 -12.90 -25.61
CA MET A 412 -3.41 -13.29 -26.98
C MET A 412 -4.23 -14.59 -27.03
N LEU A 413 -5.14 -14.79 -26.08
CA LEU A 413 -6.04 -15.95 -26.05
C LEU A 413 -7.08 -15.80 -27.17
N HIS A 414 -6.86 -16.47 -28.30
CA HIS A 414 -7.68 -16.30 -29.52
C HIS A 414 -8.62 -17.47 -29.82
N LYS A 415 -8.19 -18.71 -29.57
CA LYS A 415 -8.90 -19.93 -30.01
C LYS A 415 -9.50 -20.67 -28.82
N SER A 416 -10.40 -21.60 -29.09
CA SER A 416 -10.92 -22.56 -28.11
C SER A 416 -9.78 -23.30 -27.39
N SER A 417 -8.75 -23.73 -28.15
CA SER A 417 -7.53 -24.37 -27.65
C SER A 417 -6.62 -23.50 -26.77
N SER A 418 -6.89 -22.18 -26.68
CA SER A 418 -6.21 -21.30 -25.73
C SER A 418 -6.59 -21.62 -24.28
N MET A 419 -7.69 -22.32 -24.05
CA MET A 419 -8.17 -22.75 -22.72
C MET A 419 -8.38 -24.27 -22.69
N PRO A 420 -7.31 -25.06 -22.51
CA PRO A 420 -7.39 -26.52 -22.57
C PRO A 420 -8.35 -27.11 -21.52
N PRO A 421 -9.18 -28.10 -21.89
CA PRO A 421 -10.12 -28.75 -20.97
C PRO A 421 -9.47 -29.30 -19.69
N GLU A 422 -8.32 -29.94 -19.80
CA GLU A 422 -7.58 -30.53 -18.66
C GLU A 422 -7.18 -29.47 -17.65
N VAL A 423 -6.74 -28.30 -18.13
CA VAL A 423 -6.33 -27.19 -17.29
C VAL A 423 -7.54 -26.54 -16.63
N MET A 424 -8.61 -26.32 -17.39
CA MET A 424 -9.84 -25.70 -16.89
C MET A 424 -10.55 -26.57 -15.86
N ALA A 425 -10.54 -27.89 -16.00
CA ALA A 425 -11.06 -28.82 -15.00
C ALA A 425 -10.37 -28.65 -13.63
N MET A 426 -9.04 -28.47 -13.65
CA MET A 426 -8.24 -28.23 -12.43
C MET A 426 -8.42 -26.81 -11.85
N LEU A 427 -8.91 -25.86 -12.65
CA LEU A 427 -9.18 -24.48 -12.26
C LEU A 427 -10.65 -24.24 -11.83
N SER A 428 -11.48 -25.28 -11.76
CA SER A 428 -12.88 -25.25 -11.34
C SER A 428 -13.08 -24.54 -9.98
N GLY A 429 -12.07 -24.60 -9.11
CA GLY A 429 -12.03 -23.97 -7.80
C GLY A 429 -11.76 -22.48 -7.73
N LEU A 430 -11.45 -21.82 -8.85
CA LEU A 430 -11.16 -20.39 -8.87
C LEU A 430 -12.39 -19.58 -8.43
N SER A 431 -12.17 -18.56 -7.61
CA SER A 431 -13.19 -17.54 -7.34
C SER A 431 -13.28 -16.50 -8.45
N GLN A 432 -12.18 -16.30 -9.19
CA GLN A 432 -12.07 -15.30 -10.24
C GLN A 432 -11.04 -15.74 -11.30
N LEU A 433 -11.46 -15.69 -12.56
CA LEU A 433 -10.61 -15.84 -13.74
C LEU A 433 -10.83 -14.60 -14.62
N LYS A 434 -9.82 -13.73 -14.72
CA LYS A 434 -9.90 -12.55 -15.59
C LYS A 434 -9.30 -12.88 -16.95
N ILE A 435 -10.09 -12.70 -18.01
CA ILE A 435 -9.69 -12.93 -19.41
C ILE A 435 -10.01 -11.71 -20.29
N ASP A 436 -10.34 -10.56 -19.67
CA ASP A 436 -10.71 -9.33 -20.38
C ASP A 436 -9.59 -8.87 -21.33
N GLY A 437 -9.93 -8.23 -22.44
CA GLY A 437 -8.93 -7.71 -23.40
C GLY A 437 -8.18 -8.79 -24.19
N ASN A 438 -8.70 -10.02 -24.28
CA ASN A 438 -8.15 -11.07 -25.14
C ASN A 438 -8.90 -11.16 -26.48
N PRO A 439 -8.23 -11.47 -27.60
CA PRO A 439 -8.85 -11.58 -28.92
C PRO A 439 -9.58 -12.93 -29.12
N LEU A 440 -10.36 -13.38 -28.14
CA LEU A 440 -11.03 -14.69 -28.18
C LEU A 440 -12.12 -14.68 -29.26
N MET A 441 -12.01 -15.56 -30.25
CA MET A 441 -12.92 -15.64 -31.41
C MET A 441 -13.77 -16.91 -31.42
N GLU A 442 -13.32 -17.96 -30.74
CA GLU A 442 -13.99 -19.25 -30.62
C GLU A 442 -14.35 -19.53 -29.16
N PHE A 443 -15.52 -20.10 -28.92
CA PHE A 443 -16.08 -20.43 -27.63
C PHE A 443 -15.35 -21.65 -27.06
N PRO A 444 -14.65 -21.49 -25.92
CA PRO A 444 -14.01 -22.62 -25.27
C PRO A 444 -15.08 -23.51 -24.62
N ALA A 445 -15.28 -24.72 -25.16
CA ALA A 445 -16.14 -25.75 -24.54
C ALA A 445 -15.74 -26.03 -23.08
N SER A 446 -14.46 -25.82 -22.74
CA SER A 446 -13.92 -25.94 -21.39
C SER A 446 -14.53 -24.97 -20.37
N PHE A 447 -15.21 -23.89 -20.77
CA PHE A 447 -16.03 -23.10 -19.85
C PHE A 447 -17.19 -23.90 -19.26
N LEU A 448 -17.69 -24.90 -19.99
CA LEU A 448 -18.79 -25.76 -19.56
C LEU A 448 -18.35 -26.82 -18.52
N LEU A 449 -17.03 -26.95 -18.27
CA LEU A 449 -16.47 -27.80 -17.21
C LEU A 449 -16.47 -27.12 -15.84
N ILE A 450 -16.71 -25.82 -15.77
CA ILE A 450 -16.72 -25.12 -14.50
C ILE A 450 -17.97 -25.54 -13.72
N SER A 451 -17.76 -26.04 -12.50
CA SER A 451 -18.84 -26.44 -11.61
C SER A 451 -19.97 -25.41 -11.63
N ARG A 452 -21.17 -25.93 -11.89
CA ARG A 452 -22.39 -25.14 -11.94
C ARG A 452 -22.73 -24.50 -10.59
N GLU A 453 -22.06 -24.88 -9.50
CA GLU A 453 -22.20 -24.29 -8.16
C GLU A 453 -21.30 -23.06 -7.96
N ASN A 454 -20.26 -22.89 -8.78
CA ASN A 454 -19.35 -21.76 -8.71
C ASN A 454 -19.93 -20.52 -9.42
N PHE A 455 -21.05 -20.01 -8.88
CA PHE A 455 -21.78 -18.84 -9.40
C PHE A 455 -20.87 -17.63 -9.63
N ARG A 456 -19.89 -17.40 -8.73
CA ARG A 456 -18.99 -16.25 -8.82
C ARG A 456 -18.11 -16.34 -10.06
N LEU A 457 -17.51 -17.50 -10.32
CA LEU A 457 -16.67 -17.71 -11.50
C LEU A 457 -17.47 -17.66 -12.79
N LEU A 458 -18.63 -18.34 -12.83
CA LEU A 458 -19.53 -18.32 -13.99
C LEU A 458 -19.99 -16.90 -14.33
N ARG A 459 -20.34 -16.09 -13.31
CA ARG A 459 -20.69 -14.68 -13.50
C ARG A 459 -19.55 -13.89 -14.11
N HIS A 460 -18.34 -14.05 -13.58
CA HIS A 460 -17.17 -13.35 -14.11
C HIS A 460 -16.88 -13.74 -15.57
N LEU A 461 -16.92 -15.04 -15.89
CA LEU A 461 -16.68 -15.50 -17.26
C LEU A 461 -17.78 -15.07 -18.24
N LEU A 462 -19.05 -15.10 -17.83
CA LEU A 462 -20.13 -14.57 -18.66
C LEU A 462 -19.90 -13.09 -18.97
N HIS A 463 -19.61 -12.27 -17.95
CA HIS A 463 -19.32 -10.85 -18.18
C HIS A 463 -18.10 -10.64 -19.07
N SER A 464 -16.99 -11.35 -18.82
CA SER A 464 -15.81 -11.24 -19.66
C SER A 464 -16.12 -11.66 -21.10
N THR A 465 -16.75 -12.82 -21.33
CA THR A 465 -17.09 -13.29 -22.69
C THR A 465 -17.98 -12.30 -23.45
N MET A 466 -18.94 -11.64 -22.78
CA MET A 466 -19.76 -10.58 -23.40
C MET A 466 -18.95 -9.37 -23.89
N THR A 467 -17.77 -9.12 -23.30
CA THR A 467 -16.87 -8.04 -23.73
C THR A 467 -15.85 -8.48 -24.78
N LEU A 468 -15.69 -9.78 -25.00
CA LEU A 468 -14.72 -10.34 -25.95
C LEU A 468 -15.33 -10.54 -27.35
N PRO A 469 -14.51 -10.59 -28.42
CA PRO A 469 -15.00 -10.76 -29.79
C PRO A 469 -15.88 -12.01 -30.02
N VAL A 470 -15.65 -13.10 -29.27
CA VAL A 470 -16.40 -14.36 -29.34
C VAL A 470 -17.91 -14.16 -29.23
N TRP A 471 -18.36 -13.18 -28.42
CA TRP A 471 -19.79 -12.93 -28.24
C TRP A 471 -20.51 -12.52 -29.52
N LEU A 472 -19.81 -11.82 -30.41
CA LEU A 472 -20.34 -11.34 -31.68
C LEU A 472 -19.92 -12.23 -32.85
N ARG A 473 -18.72 -12.81 -32.79
CA ARG A 473 -18.12 -13.58 -33.90
C ARG A 473 -18.59 -15.01 -33.94
N GLU A 474 -19.01 -15.58 -32.82
CA GLU A 474 -19.59 -16.91 -32.75
C GLU A 474 -21.08 -16.83 -32.37
N PRO A 475 -21.99 -16.94 -33.35
CA PRO A 475 -23.43 -16.71 -33.14
C PRO A 475 -24.05 -17.61 -32.07
N CYS A 476 -23.47 -18.79 -31.83
CA CYS A 476 -23.94 -19.74 -30.84
C CYS A 476 -23.51 -19.41 -29.40
N ALA A 477 -22.49 -18.56 -29.20
CA ALA A 477 -21.91 -18.31 -27.87
C ALA A 477 -22.95 -17.82 -26.82
N PRO A 478 -23.85 -16.86 -27.12
CA PRO A 478 -24.90 -16.47 -26.17
C PRO A 478 -25.89 -17.61 -25.86
N TYR A 479 -26.18 -18.47 -26.85
CA TYR A 479 -27.09 -19.61 -26.69
C TYR A 479 -26.46 -20.74 -25.89
N TYR A 480 -25.16 -21.00 -26.04
CA TYR A 480 -24.43 -21.95 -25.20
C TYR A 480 -24.51 -21.57 -23.72
N TRP A 481 -24.30 -20.29 -23.40
CA TRP A 481 -24.49 -19.78 -22.05
C TRP A 481 -25.94 -19.92 -21.58
N SER A 482 -26.92 -19.58 -22.43
CA SER A 482 -28.35 -19.73 -22.12
C SER A 482 -28.73 -21.18 -21.77
N MET A 483 -28.32 -22.14 -22.60
CA MET A 483 -28.56 -23.56 -22.38
C MET A 483 -27.84 -24.07 -21.12
N HIS A 484 -26.57 -23.71 -20.93
CA HIS A 484 -25.80 -24.12 -19.76
C HIS A 484 -26.37 -23.55 -18.44
N LEU A 485 -26.99 -22.36 -18.48
CA LEU A 485 -27.59 -21.70 -17.33
C LEU A 485 -29.10 -21.95 -17.17
N ALA A 486 -29.74 -22.73 -18.05
CA ALA A 486 -31.20 -22.86 -18.13
C ALA A 486 -31.87 -23.32 -16.82
N ASN A 487 -31.16 -24.14 -16.02
CA ASN A 487 -31.63 -24.79 -14.79
C ASN A 487 -31.18 -24.05 -13.49
N ARG A 488 -30.87 -22.75 -13.56
CA ARG A 488 -30.27 -21.97 -12.46
C ARG A 488 -31.08 -20.72 -12.06
N THR A 489 -30.68 -20.15 -10.92
CA THR A 489 -31.25 -18.95 -10.29
C THR A 489 -31.43 -17.79 -11.28
N SER A 490 -32.51 -17.02 -11.11
CA SER A 490 -32.99 -15.97 -12.01
C SER A 490 -31.93 -14.90 -12.37
N ASN A 491 -30.99 -14.61 -11.46
CA ASN A 491 -30.03 -13.50 -11.59
C ASN A 491 -28.91 -13.70 -12.63
N LEU A 492 -28.49 -14.94 -12.95
CA LEU A 492 -27.55 -15.17 -14.05
C LEU A 492 -28.28 -15.38 -15.37
N LYS A 493 -29.40 -16.10 -15.31
CA LYS A 493 -30.26 -16.35 -16.46
C LYS A 493 -30.74 -15.03 -17.08
N SER A 494 -30.98 -13.99 -16.27
CA SER A 494 -31.39 -12.67 -16.75
C SER A 494 -30.44 -12.05 -17.79
N PHE A 495 -29.14 -12.34 -17.75
CA PHE A 495 -28.18 -11.83 -18.75
C PHE A 495 -28.34 -12.48 -20.12
N VAL A 496 -28.88 -13.70 -20.17
CA VAL A 496 -29.00 -14.51 -21.40
C VAL A 496 -30.44 -14.92 -21.72
N ASN A 497 -31.43 -14.47 -20.94
CA ASN A 497 -32.85 -14.79 -21.11
C ASN A 497 -33.37 -14.45 -22.51
N GLN A 498 -32.82 -13.41 -23.13
CA GLN A 498 -33.19 -13.01 -24.49
C GLN A 498 -32.69 -13.97 -25.58
N TYR A 499 -31.80 -14.91 -25.25
CA TYR A 499 -31.21 -15.91 -26.14
C TYR A 499 -31.82 -17.28 -25.82
N ASP A 500 -33.14 -17.40 -25.95
CA ASP A 500 -33.85 -18.66 -25.72
C ASP A 500 -33.88 -19.55 -26.97
N GLU A 501 -34.34 -20.79 -26.77
CA GLU A 501 -34.45 -21.78 -27.85
C GLU A 501 -35.42 -21.34 -28.95
N LYS A 502 -36.51 -20.62 -28.59
CA LYS A 502 -37.46 -20.09 -29.57
C LYS A 502 -36.80 -19.09 -30.52
N ARG A 503 -36.02 -18.15 -29.98
CA ARG A 503 -35.25 -17.19 -30.78
C ARG A 503 -34.18 -17.88 -31.61
N MET A 504 -33.48 -18.85 -31.03
CA MET A 504 -32.46 -19.64 -31.73
C MET A 504 -33.02 -20.30 -32.99
N LEU A 505 -34.16 -20.99 -32.88
CA LEU A 505 -34.85 -21.62 -34.00
C LEU A 505 -35.35 -20.57 -35.02
N LYS A 506 -35.94 -19.47 -34.56
CA LYS A 506 -36.42 -18.37 -35.42
C LYS A 506 -35.28 -17.71 -36.21
N SER A 507 -34.08 -17.64 -35.64
CA SER A 507 -32.89 -17.07 -36.27
C SER A 507 -32.14 -18.07 -37.17
N GLY A 508 -32.66 -19.29 -37.39
CA GLY A 508 -31.99 -20.32 -38.19
C GLY A 508 -30.74 -20.91 -37.52
N LEU A 509 -30.59 -20.73 -36.20
CA LEU A 509 -29.44 -21.17 -35.41
C LEU A 509 -29.71 -22.46 -34.63
N GLY A 510 -30.67 -23.29 -35.09
CA GLY A 510 -31.05 -24.53 -34.41
C GLY A 510 -29.88 -25.51 -34.20
N TYR A 511 -28.91 -25.51 -35.12
CA TYR A 511 -27.70 -26.34 -35.05
C TYR A 511 -26.83 -26.06 -33.81
N CYS A 512 -26.97 -24.89 -33.16
CA CYS A 512 -26.23 -24.58 -31.94
C CYS A 512 -26.58 -25.55 -30.80
N ARG A 513 -27.78 -26.16 -30.79
CA ARG A 513 -28.13 -27.18 -29.80
C ARG A 513 -27.32 -28.46 -29.99
N GLU A 514 -27.25 -28.96 -31.22
CA GLU A 514 -26.45 -30.14 -31.54
C GLU A 514 -24.96 -29.92 -31.24
N GLN A 515 -24.43 -28.73 -31.55
CA GLN A 515 -23.05 -28.35 -31.19
C GLN A 515 -22.83 -28.30 -29.68
N TYR A 516 -23.81 -27.80 -28.93
CA TYR A 516 -23.75 -27.77 -27.46
C TYR A 516 -23.74 -29.18 -26.86
N ASP A 517 -24.66 -30.04 -27.30
CA ASP A 517 -24.77 -31.41 -26.81
C ASP A 517 -23.48 -32.19 -27.13
N TRP A 518 -22.98 -32.06 -28.37
CA TRP A 518 -21.69 -32.62 -28.76
C TRP A 518 -20.52 -32.10 -27.90
N MET A 519 -20.44 -30.79 -27.63
CA MET A 519 -19.42 -30.24 -26.75
C MET A 519 -19.51 -30.83 -25.34
N LEU A 520 -20.71 -31.04 -24.80
CA LEU A 520 -20.88 -31.65 -23.48
C LEU A 520 -20.38 -33.10 -23.45
N GLU A 521 -20.69 -33.90 -24.47
CA GLU A 521 -20.23 -35.28 -24.59
C GLU A 521 -18.69 -35.36 -24.60
N GLN A 522 -18.03 -34.50 -25.39
CA GLN A 522 -16.56 -34.44 -25.42
C GLN A 522 -15.94 -34.01 -24.09
N MET A 523 -16.68 -33.27 -23.26
CA MET A 523 -16.22 -32.80 -21.97
C MET A 523 -16.43 -33.82 -20.83
N GLU A 524 -17.18 -34.91 -21.04
CA GLU A 524 -17.48 -35.89 -19.98
C GLU A 524 -16.24 -36.53 -19.39
N VAL A 525 -15.24 -36.83 -20.22
CA VAL A 525 -13.95 -37.41 -19.80
C VAL A 525 -13.24 -36.51 -18.79
N TYR A 526 -13.39 -35.19 -18.90
CA TYR A 526 -12.74 -34.22 -18.02
C TYR A 526 -13.54 -33.93 -16.75
N ARG A 527 -14.81 -34.33 -16.67
CA ARG A 527 -15.62 -34.18 -15.44
C ARG A 527 -15.13 -35.09 -14.32
N GLU A 528 -14.53 -36.23 -14.64
CA GLU A 528 -13.89 -37.07 -13.62
C GLU A 528 -12.68 -36.38 -13.00
N LEU A 529 -11.89 -35.64 -13.81
CA LEU A 529 -10.78 -34.83 -13.31
C LEU A 529 -11.28 -33.69 -12.41
N GLU A 530 -12.38 -33.04 -12.77
CA GLU A 530 -13.05 -32.03 -11.92
C GLU A 530 -13.50 -32.62 -10.58
N LYS A 531 -14.12 -33.81 -10.57
CA LYS A 531 -14.53 -34.49 -9.33
C LYS A 531 -13.33 -34.87 -8.46
N ASN A 532 -12.25 -35.34 -9.08
CA ASN A 532 -11.06 -35.84 -8.41
C ASN A 532 -10.07 -34.73 -8.01
N SER A 533 -10.23 -33.49 -8.49
CA SER A 533 -9.40 -32.34 -8.08
C SER A 533 -9.62 -31.90 -6.62
N GLY A 534 -10.32 -32.71 -5.82
CA GLY A 534 -10.35 -32.63 -4.35
C GLY A 534 -11.28 -31.56 -3.78
N GLN A 535 -12.23 -31.03 -4.57
CA GLN A 535 -13.18 -30.01 -4.10
C GLN A 535 -14.47 -30.56 -3.48
N PHE A 536 -14.79 -31.85 -3.68
CA PHE A 536 -15.94 -32.49 -3.03
C PHE A 536 -15.72 -32.88 -1.55
N SER A 537 -14.53 -32.66 -0.98
CA SER A 537 -14.27 -32.95 0.45
C SER A 537 -14.73 -31.85 1.42
N LYS A 538 -15.57 -30.90 0.98
CA LYS A 538 -16.08 -29.80 1.83
C LYS A 538 -17.59 -29.72 2.00
N THR A 539 -18.31 -30.80 1.70
CA THR A 539 -19.73 -30.92 2.01
C THR A 539 -20.05 -32.29 2.59
N THR A 540 -19.47 -32.59 3.76
CA THR A 540 -20.07 -33.43 4.82
C THR A 540 -19.10 -33.52 6.00
N THR A 541 -19.27 -32.63 6.97
CA THR A 541 -19.38 -32.85 8.44
C THR A 541 -19.36 -31.50 9.12
#